data_AF-A0AAD5TB39-F1
#
_entry.id   AF-A0AAD5TB39-F1
#
_cell.length_a   1.000
_cell.length_b   1.000
_cell.length_c   1.000
_cell.angle_alpha   90.00
_cell.angle_beta   90.00
_cell.angle_gamma   90.00
#
_symmetry.space_group_name_H-M   'P 1'
#
loop_
_entity.id
_entity.type
_entity.pdbx_description
1 polymer ?
#
loop_
_entity_poly.entity_id
_entity_poly.type
_entity_poly.pdbx_seq_one_letter_code
_entity_poly.pdbx_strand_id
1 'polypeptide(L)'
;MRATSIAIALSSFGAASAHMMIHTPGTWGAADDNLETPLNRDTGNWFCHGKTLSDSLGGATTITAGQQFTLPIMCGEANGQGVGNRYKNAPQICTDSSAWHGGGGCGLSIIYKKSPNAGDINDFVMFTTNADCPNKDFPVTFDIPANLPAGEATIAWSWVPNPNNALSEMYMNCFTAEIKSNIKGSITGGIRLKDHLWAVPGARDGDDESRMYKNSLPHGALPIQVSGGGGTIPPPPPKTATTVTKAPAHPTRTAVPSDPTTPVTPSTPITPSTPSKGGKKCHKKPLHY
;
A
#
# COMPACT_ATOMS: atom_id res chain seq x y z
N MET A 1 -50.37 -0.81 31.04
CA MET A 1 -48.95 -0.49 30.78
C MET A 1 -48.57 -1.14 29.47
N ARG A 2 -48.29 -0.37 28.41
CA ARG A 2 -47.86 -0.91 27.11
C ARG A 2 -46.33 -0.85 27.08
N ALA A 3 -45.70 -2.02 27.04
CA ALA A 3 -44.26 -2.15 26.90
C ALA A 3 -43.88 -1.91 25.43
N THR A 4 -43.21 -0.81 25.15
CA THR A 4 -42.66 -0.51 23.83
C THR A 4 -41.30 -1.19 23.72
N SER A 5 -41.24 -2.32 23.02
CA SER A 5 -40.00 -3.00 22.70
C SER A 5 -39.20 -2.18 21.70
N ILE A 6 -38.09 -1.60 22.14
CA ILE A 6 -37.10 -0.95 21.27
C ILE A 6 -36.22 -2.06 20.67
N ALA A 7 -36.40 -2.34 19.38
CA ALA A 7 -35.50 -3.20 18.63
C ALA A 7 -34.23 -2.40 18.30
N ILE A 8 -33.13 -2.72 18.99
CA ILE A 8 -31.81 -2.19 18.65
C ILE A 8 -31.31 -2.99 17.44
N ALA A 9 -31.35 -2.39 16.26
CA ALA A 9 -30.70 -2.93 15.08
C ALA A 9 -29.18 -2.85 15.29
N LEU A 10 -28.55 -4.00 15.58
CA LEU A 10 -27.10 -4.13 15.51
C LEU A 10 -26.69 -4.08 14.03
N SER A 11 -26.40 -2.87 13.55
CA SER A 11 -25.72 -2.65 12.29
C SER A 11 -24.35 -3.33 12.37
N SER A 12 -24.21 -4.48 11.73
CA SER A 12 -22.95 -5.19 11.59
C SER A 12 -22.13 -4.42 10.55
N PHE A 13 -21.30 -3.49 11.01
CA PHE A 13 -20.24 -2.93 10.18
C PHE A 13 -19.29 -4.10 9.85
N GLY A 14 -19.35 -4.57 8.60
CA GLY A 14 -18.36 -5.51 8.10
C GLY A 14 -17.01 -4.81 8.13
N ALA A 15 -16.08 -5.31 8.95
CA ALA A 15 -14.68 -4.94 8.84
C ALA A 15 -14.21 -5.43 7.46
N ALA A 16 -14.18 -4.52 6.49
CA ALA A 16 -13.36 -4.71 5.30
C ALA A 16 -11.93 -4.83 5.79
N SER A 17 -11.21 -5.86 5.37
CA SER A 17 -9.80 -6.01 5.66
C SER A 17 -9.06 -5.67 4.37
N ALA A 18 -8.34 -4.55 4.33
CA ALA A 18 -7.41 -4.34 3.24
C ALA A 18 -6.16 -5.14 3.49
N HIS A 19 -5.59 -5.57 2.39
CA HIS A 19 -4.55 -6.54 2.41
C HIS A 19 -3.53 -6.16 1.34
N MET A 20 -2.92 -4.99 1.48
CA MET A 20 -2.00 -4.47 0.48
C MET A 20 -0.55 -4.77 0.87
N MET A 21 0.22 -5.22 -0.10
CA MET A 21 1.63 -5.50 0.01
C MET A 21 2.39 -5.02 -1.23
N ILE A 22 3.70 -4.83 -1.10
CA ILE A 22 4.57 -4.53 -2.23
C ILE A 22 5.12 -5.82 -2.84
N HIS A 23 5.42 -5.77 -4.13
CA HIS A 23 6.08 -6.88 -4.81
C HIS A 23 7.19 -6.39 -5.73
N THR A 24 8.43 -6.55 -5.28
CA THR A 24 9.64 -6.34 -6.09
C THR A 24 10.58 -7.54 -5.92
N PRO A 25 11.58 -7.74 -6.79
CA PRO A 25 12.58 -8.79 -6.60
C PRO A 25 13.27 -8.72 -5.23
N GLY A 26 13.48 -7.52 -4.68
CA GLY A 26 14.13 -7.32 -3.38
C GLY A 26 13.22 -7.40 -2.16
N THR A 27 11.91 -7.64 -2.33
CA THR A 27 10.94 -7.63 -1.22
C THR A 27 11.16 -8.80 -0.28
N TRP A 28 11.32 -8.48 1.01
CA TRP A 28 11.55 -9.48 2.06
C TRP A 28 10.27 -10.22 2.38
N GLY A 29 10.29 -11.55 2.26
CA GLY A 29 9.14 -12.41 2.49
C GLY A 29 8.09 -12.33 1.38
N ALA A 30 8.44 -11.93 0.16
CA ALA A 30 7.49 -11.72 -0.93
C ALA A 30 6.63 -12.95 -1.30
N ALA A 31 6.95 -14.15 -0.81
CA ALA A 31 6.12 -15.35 -0.95
C ALA A 31 5.13 -15.58 0.20
N ASP A 32 5.18 -14.78 1.26
CA ASP A 32 4.30 -14.87 2.41
C ASP A 32 3.11 -13.94 2.23
N ASP A 33 1.91 -14.53 2.20
CA ASP A 33 0.66 -13.78 2.08
C ASP A 33 0.44 -12.88 3.30
N ASN A 34 1.03 -13.18 4.47
CA ASN A 34 0.89 -12.35 5.67
C ASN A 34 1.59 -10.97 5.57
N LEU A 35 2.37 -10.70 4.52
CA LEU A 35 2.90 -9.36 4.23
C LEU A 35 1.80 -8.32 4.00
N GLU A 36 0.60 -8.79 3.70
CA GLU A 36 -0.57 -7.97 3.44
C GLU A 36 -1.26 -7.48 4.72
N THR A 37 -0.88 -8.00 5.89
CA THR A 37 -1.58 -7.72 7.16
C THR A 37 -1.20 -6.37 7.75
N PRO A 38 -2.05 -5.74 8.58
CA PRO A 38 -1.63 -4.57 9.33
C PRO A 38 -0.59 -4.93 10.41
N LEU A 39 0.26 -3.97 10.73
CA LEU A 39 1.28 -4.06 11.76
C LEU A 39 0.66 -4.11 13.16
N ASN A 40 1.32 -4.82 14.06
CA ASN A 40 1.06 -4.83 15.48
C ASN A 40 2.37 -4.62 16.24
N ARG A 41 2.44 -3.51 16.97
CA ARG A 41 3.63 -3.03 17.68
C ARG A 41 4.21 -4.03 18.68
N ASP A 42 3.35 -4.86 19.27
CA ASP A 42 3.74 -5.81 20.32
C ASP A 42 4.08 -7.20 19.78
N THR A 43 4.15 -7.34 18.45
CA THR A 43 4.46 -8.62 17.80
C THR A 43 5.69 -8.51 16.91
N GLY A 44 6.22 -9.67 16.51
CA GLY A 44 7.34 -9.75 15.58
C GLY A 44 7.06 -9.14 14.21
N ASN A 45 5.80 -8.83 13.86
CA ASN A 45 5.47 -8.23 12.57
C ASN A 45 5.80 -6.73 12.48
N TRP A 46 6.02 -6.05 13.62
CA TRP A 46 6.18 -4.59 13.69
C TRP A 46 7.27 -4.04 12.76
N PHE A 47 8.40 -4.75 12.68
CA PHE A 47 9.50 -4.39 11.80
C PHE A 47 9.47 -5.29 10.57
N CYS A 48 9.16 -4.70 9.40
CA CYS A 48 9.23 -5.41 8.12
C CYS A 48 8.46 -6.76 8.09
N HIS A 49 7.33 -6.89 8.80
CA HIS A 49 6.61 -8.17 9.00
C HIS A 49 7.42 -9.30 9.64
N GLY A 50 8.46 -8.95 10.40
CA GLY A 50 9.40 -9.93 10.94
C GLY A 50 10.21 -10.64 9.85
N LYS A 51 10.19 -10.11 8.62
CA LYS A 51 10.96 -10.61 7.49
C LYS A 51 12.32 -9.95 7.43
N THR A 52 13.24 -10.66 6.84
CA THR A 52 14.64 -10.29 6.72
C THR A 52 15.11 -10.42 5.28
N LEU A 53 16.32 -9.95 5.01
CA LEU A 53 16.94 -10.10 3.69
C LEU A 53 16.97 -11.55 3.19
N SER A 54 17.17 -12.53 4.07
CA SER A 54 17.20 -13.95 3.68
C SER A 54 15.85 -14.47 3.21
N ASP A 55 14.76 -13.75 3.49
CA ASP A 55 13.41 -14.07 3.03
C ASP A 55 13.09 -13.46 1.65
N SER A 56 14.04 -12.74 1.03
CA SER A 56 13.87 -12.16 -0.31
C SER A 56 13.82 -13.23 -1.39
N LEU A 57 12.94 -13.06 -2.38
CA LEU A 57 12.85 -13.95 -3.54
C LEU A 57 13.88 -13.64 -4.64
N GLY A 58 14.58 -12.51 -4.54
CA GLY A 58 15.50 -12.05 -5.57
C GLY A 58 16.53 -11.02 -5.08
N GLY A 59 17.24 -10.43 -6.05
CA GLY A 59 18.26 -9.42 -5.81
C GLY A 59 17.69 -8.03 -5.51
N ALA A 60 18.60 -7.09 -5.23
CA ALA A 60 18.24 -5.71 -4.92
C ALA A 60 17.48 -5.03 -6.06
N THR A 61 16.43 -4.30 -5.71
CA THR A 61 15.67 -3.44 -6.62
C THR A 61 16.46 -2.18 -6.93
N THR A 62 16.62 -1.82 -8.21
CA THR A 62 17.37 -0.60 -8.57
C THR A 62 16.46 0.63 -8.49
N ILE A 63 16.91 1.68 -7.79
CA ILE A 63 16.25 3.00 -7.74
C ILE A 63 17.25 4.04 -8.25
N THR A 64 16.86 4.90 -9.17
CA THR A 64 17.72 5.98 -9.69
C THR A 64 17.32 7.32 -9.08
N ALA A 65 18.26 8.02 -8.45
CA ALA A 65 18.03 9.33 -7.87
C ALA A 65 17.55 10.33 -8.94
N GLY A 66 16.55 11.15 -8.61
CA GLY A 66 16.01 12.18 -9.51
C GLY A 66 15.07 11.65 -10.59
N GLN A 67 14.76 10.36 -10.60
CA GLN A 67 13.83 9.73 -11.55
C GLN A 67 12.53 9.34 -10.86
N GLN A 68 11.56 8.88 -11.65
CA GLN A 68 10.39 8.20 -11.10
C GLN A 68 10.70 6.73 -10.83
N PHE A 69 10.12 6.19 -9.76
CA PHE A 69 10.17 4.77 -9.42
C PHE A 69 8.76 4.22 -9.31
N THR A 70 8.50 3.16 -10.05
CA THR A 70 7.20 2.51 -10.06
C THR A 70 7.26 1.25 -9.19
N LEU A 71 6.45 1.23 -8.14
CA LEU A 71 6.36 0.14 -7.17
C LEU A 71 5.07 -0.65 -7.40
N PRO A 72 5.17 -1.96 -7.70
CA PRO A 72 4.01 -2.83 -7.67
C PRO A 72 3.50 -2.94 -6.23
N ILE A 73 2.36 -2.33 -5.98
CA ILE A 73 1.56 -2.51 -4.78
C ILE A 73 0.38 -3.36 -5.21
N MET A 74 0.02 -4.38 -4.44
CA MET A 74 -1.00 -5.35 -4.83
C MET A 74 -1.67 -5.93 -3.58
N CYS A 75 -2.89 -6.41 -3.74
CA CYS A 75 -3.55 -7.19 -2.71
C CYS A 75 -2.89 -8.57 -2.59
N GLY A 76 -2.83 -9.19 -1.41
CA GLY A 76 -2.16 -10.49 -1.30
C GLY A 76 -2.99 -11.66 -1.86
N GLU A 77 -4.28 -11.48 -2.20
CA GLU A 77 -5.00 -12.45 -3.06
C GLU A 77 -4.28 -12.63 -4.42
N ALA A 78 -3.61 -11.59 -4.93
CA ALA A 78 -2.81 -11.68 -6.14
C ALA A 78 -1.48 -12.42 -5.92
N ASN A 79 -1.02 -12.61 -4.67
CA ASN A 79 0.24 -13.26 -4.35
C ASN A 79 0.24 -14.78 -4.69
N GLY A 80 -0.93 -15.41 -4.65
CA GLY A 80 -1.14 -16.80 -5.03
C GLY A 80 -0.96 -17.13 -6.52
N GLN A 81 -0.81 -16.13 -7.40
CA GLN A 81 -0.76 -16.33 -8.87
C GLN A 81 0.60 -16.81 -9.42
N GLY A 82 1.58 -17.09 -8.54
CA GLY A 82 2.95 -17.47 -8.91
C GLY A 82 3.84 -16.27 -9.25
N VAL A 83 5.12 -16.36 -8.86
CA VAL A 83 6.08 -15.22 -8.76
C VAL A 83 6.11 -14.29 -9.99
N GLY A 84 5.93 -14.81 -11.22
CA GLY A 84 5.96 -14.03 -12.46
C GLY A 84 4.65 -13.31 -12.84
N ASN A 85 3.52 -13.68 -12.24
CA ASN A 85 2.18 -13.22 -12.65
C ASN A 85 1.47 -12.38 -11.58
N ARG A 86 1.95 -12.39 -10.33
CA ARG A 86 1.37 -11.70 -9.16
C ARG A 86 0.94 -10.26 -9.46
N TYR A 87 1.91 -9.41 -9.81
CA TYR A 87 1.67 -8.00 -10.11
C TYR A 87 0.84 -7.81 -11.41
N LYS A 88 1.06 -8.63 -12.44
CA LYS A 88 0.37 -8.47 -13.74
C LYS A 88 -1.14 -8.73 -13.64
N ASN A 89 -1.52 -9.62 -12.74
CA ASN A 89 -2.91 -10.00 -12.51
C ASN A 89 -3.56 -9.23 -11.35
N ALA A 90 -2.79 -8.44 -10.61
CA ALA A 90 -3.30 -7.67 -9.48
C ALA A 90 -4.44 -6.71 -9.89
N PRO A 91 -4.40 -5.97 -11.01
CA PRO A 91 -5.53 -5.12 -11.42
C PRO A 91 -6.87 -5.85 -11.60
N GLN A 92 -6.83 -7.15 -11.92
CA GLN A 92 -8.00 -8.00 -12.17
C GLN A 92 -8.45 -8.76 -10.93
N ILE A 93 -7.59 -8.86 -9.91
CA ILE A 93 -7.86 -9.58 -8.66
C ILE A 93 -8.22 -8.58 -7.55
N CYS A 94 -7.48 -7.48 -7.46
CA CYS A 94 -7.61 -6.43 -6.46
C CYS A 94 -8.65 -5.39 -6.89
N THR A 95 -9.86 -5.84 -7.20
CA THR A 95 -10.90 -4.99 -7.80
C THR A 95 -11.81 -4.33 -6.78
N ASP A 96 -11.86 -4.85 -5.55
CA ASP A 96 -12.72 -4.30 -4.51
C ASP A 96 -12.04 -3.08 -3.86
N SER A 97 -12.79 -1.99 -3.74
CA SER A 97 -12.39 -0.80 -2.99
C SER A 97 -12.03 -1.08 -1.53
N SER A 98 -12.61 -2.14 -0.96
CA SER A 98 -12.28 -2.64 0.38
C SER A 98 -10.82 -3.08 0.49
N ALA A 99 -10.24 -3.60 -0.61
CA ALA A 99 -8.88 -4.13 -0.63
C ALA A 99 -7.81 -3.05 -0.45
N TRP A 100 -8.09 -1.78 -0.75
CA TRP A 100 -7.16 -0.66 -0.60
C TRP A 100 -7.65 0.42 0.37
N HIS A 101 -8.68 0.15 1.18
CA HIS A 101 -9.28 1.09 2.16
C HIS A 101 -9.52 2.52 1.64
N GLY A 102 -9.90 2.69 0.38
CA GLY A 102 -9.97 4.02 -0.26
C GLY A 102 -8.70 4.89 -0.17
N GLY A 103 -7.51 4.29 -0.14
CA GLY A 103 -6.21 4.98 -0.14
C GLY A 103 -5.77 5.46 1.24
N GLY A 104 -5.24 6.69 1.31
CA GLY A 104 -4.70 7.29 2.55
C GLY A 104 -3.29 7.89 2.38
N GLY A 105 -2.64 7.56 1.28
CA GLY A 105 -1.28 7.96 0.96
C GLY A 105 -0.26 7.01 1.59
N CYS A 106 0.79 6.72 0.83
CA CYS A 106 1.87 5.84 1.24
C CYS A 106 3.23 6.51 1.02
N GLY A 107 4.25 6.03 1.72
CA GLY A 107 5.58 6.62 1.73
C GLY A 107 6.66 5.58 1.53
N LEU A 108 7.80 6.01 1.00
CA LEU A 108 9.03 5.23 1.00
C LEU A 108 10.03 5.90 1.94
N SER A 109 10.67 5.07 2.75
CA SER A 109 11.74 5.47 3.67
C SER A 109 12.97 4.62 3.47
N ILE A 110 14.15 5.17 3.75
CA ILE A 110 15.44 4.56 3.43
C ILE A 110 16.35 4.50 4.66
N ILE A 111 17.10 3.41 4.77
CA ILE A 111 18.30 3.30 5.60
C ILE A 111 19.44 2.69 4.77
N TYR A 112 20.63 3.28 4.82
CA TYR A 112 21.83 2.74 4.16
C TYR A 112 22.47 1.62 4.99
N LYS A 113 21.68 0.57 5.21
CA LYS A 113 22.06 -0.68 5.87
C LYS A 113 21.36 -1.79 5.09
N LYS A 114 22.10 -2.82 4.67
CA LYS A 114 21.57 -3.90 3.83
C LYS A 114 20.61 -4.83 4.58
N SER A 115 20.85 -5.02 5.87
CA SER A 115 20.06 -5.91 6.75
C SER A 115 19.86 -5.27 8.12
N PRO A 116 19.08 -4.16 8.21
CA PRO A 116 18.62 -3.62 9.48
C PRO A 116 17.77 -4.63 10.26
N ASN A 117 17.66 -4.41 11.55
CA ASN A 117 16.79 -5.12 12.47
C ASN A 117 15.81 -4.12 13.15
N ALA A 118 14.92 -4.64 14.00
CA ALA A 118 13.90 -3.84 14.66
C ALA A 118 14.45 -2.63 15.44
N GLY A 119 15.69 -2.71 15.96
CA GLY A 119 16.35 -1.61 16.65
C GLY A 119 16.71 -0.42 15.73
N ASP A 120 16.80 -0.65 14.42
CA ASP A 120 17.17 0.37 13.43
C ASP A 120 15.95 1.11 12.85
N ILE A 121 14.71 0.77 13.24
CA ILE A 121 13.49 1.37 12.67
C ILE A 121 13.48 2.90 12.77
N ASN A 122 14.13 3.44 13.80
CA ASN A 122 14.22 4.86 14.08
C ASN A 122 15.16 5.63 13.13
N ASP A 123 16.02 4.92 12.41
CA ASP A 123 17.02 5.52 11.53
C ASP A 123 16.52 5.72 10.11
N PHE A 124 15.37 5.12 9.75
CA PHE A 124 14.74 5.31 8.46
C PHE A 124 14.36 6.78 8.22
N VAL A 125 14.73 7.28 7.05
CA VAL A 125 14.38 8.63 6.57
C VAL A 125 13.37 8.51 5.45
N MET A 126 12.21 9.14 5.57
CA MET A 126 11.23 9.24 4.50
C MET A 126 11.79 10.14 3.39
N PHE A 127 11.78 9.65 2.16
CA PHE A 127 12.38 10.36 1.02
C PHE A 127 11.38 10.62 -0.12
N THR A 128 10.21 9.99 -0.11
CA THR A 128 9.14 10.27 -1.07
C THR A 128 7.78 9.79 -0.54
N THR A 129 6.70 10.44 -0.97
CA THR A 129 5.33 9.98 -0.72
C THR A 129 4.49 10.00 -1.99
N ASN A 130 3.44 9.19 -2.01
CA ASN A 130 2.35 9.32 -2.97
C ASN A 130 1.03 9.46 -2.20
N ALA A 131 0.26 10.50 -2.51
CA ALA A 131 -0.97 10.86 -1.80
C ALA A 131 -2.17 10.04 -2.30
N ASP A 132 -2.09 9.55 -3.54
CA ASP A 132 -3.07 8.68 -4.18
C ASP A 132 -2.58 7.23 -4.14
N CYS A 133 -2.32 6.74 -2.93
CA CYS A 133 -1.77 5.42 -2.70
C CYS A 133 -2.38 4.74 -1.47
N PRO A 134 -2.58 3.40 -1.50
CA PRO A 134 -2.74 2.61 -2.72
C PRO A 134 -3.98 3.08 -3.50
N ASN A 135 -4.00 2.80 -4.79
CA ASN A 135 -5.15 3.10 -5.65
C ASN A 135 -5.38 1.94 -6.63
N LYS A 136 -6.43 2.06 -7.44
CA LYS A 136 -6.84 1.02 -8.38
C LYS A 136 -6.01 0.90 -9.65
N ASP A 137 -5.18 1.90 -9.91
CA ASP A 137 -4.48 2.06 -11.19
C ASP A 137 -3.07 1.42 -11.13
N PHE A 138 -2.88 0.44 -10.24
CA PHE A 138 -1.64 -0.32 -10.01
C PHE A 138 -0.80 -0.49 -11.28
N PRO A 139 0.51 -0.18 -11.25
CA PRO A 139 1.37 0.12 -10.10
C PRO A 139 1.41 1.60 -9.68
N VAL A 140 1.95 1.89 -8.48
CA VAL A 140 2.07 3.27 -7.95
C VAL A 140 3.44 3.86 -8.26
N THR A 141 3.47 5.11 -8.70
CA THR A 141 4.72 5.80 -9.05
C THR A 141 5.12 6.84 -8.00
N PHE A 142 6.42 6.93 -7.71
CA PHE A 142 7.01 7.84 -6.73
C PHE A 142 8.08 8.71 -7.38
N ASP A 143 8.12 9.99 -7.03
CA ASP A 143 9.20 10.89 -7.42
C ASP A 143 10.38 10.73 -6.46
N ILE A 144 11.56 10.39 -6.99
CA ILE A 144 12.76 10.13 -6.19
C ILE A 144 13.62 11.40 -6.08
N PRO A 145 14.05 11.84 -4.88
CA PRO A 145 14.92 12.99 -4.74
C PRO A 145 16.21 12.83 -5.54
N ALA A 146 16.60 13.89 -6.26
CA ALA A 146 17.83 13.92 -7.06
C ALA A 146 19.11 13.85 -6.23
N ASN A 147 19.03 14.20 -4.94
CA ASN A 147 20.18 14.26 -4.05
C ASN A 147 20.35 13.00 -3.16
N LEU A 148 19.63 11.90 -3.41
CA LEU A 148 19.87 10.65 -2.69
C LEU A 148 21.31 10.15 -2.93
N PRO A 149 22.06 9.78 -1.88
CA PRO A 149 23.39 9.16 -2.03
C PRO A 149 23.35 7.83 -2.79
N ALA A 150 24.45 7.47 -3.43
CA ALA A 150 24.59 6.14 -4.04
C ALA A 150 24.86 5.06 -2.98
N GLY A 151 24.37 3.83 -3.22
CA GLY A 151 24.75 2.65 -2.44
C GLY A 151 23.61 1.67 -2.16
N GLU A 152 23.98 0.53 -1.56
CA GLU A 152 23.02 -0.47 -1.10
C GLU A 152 22.27 0.02 0.15
N ALA A 153 20.96 -0.19 0.15
CA ALA A 153 20.07 0.27 1.22
C ALA A 153 18.89 -0.69 1.42
N THR A 154 18.21 -0.55 2.55
CA THR A 154 16.86 -1.10 2.76
C THR A 154 15.86 0.03 2.63
N ILE A 155 14.79 -0.23 1.88
CA ILE A 155 13.64 0.66 1.74
C ILE A 155 12.47 0.04 2.48
N ALA A 156 11.74 0.85 3.25
CA ALA A 156 10.45 0.47 3.81
C ALA A 156 9.35 1.26 3.09
N TRP A 157 8.42 0.54 2.47
CA TRP A 157 7.12 1.07 2.10
C TRP A 157 6.25 1.08 3.34
N SER A 158 5.59 2.20 3.60
CA SER A 158 4.59 2.32 4.66
C SER A 158 3.31 2.97 4.16
N TRP A 159 2.18 2.57 4.75
CA TRP A 159 0.86 3.07 4.39
C TRP A 159 -0.02 3.20 5.64
N VAL A 160 -0.72 4.33 5.74
CA VAL A 160 -1.81 4.57 6.70
C VAL A 160 -3.11 4.70 5.90
N PRO A 161 -4.07 3.79 6.08
CA PRO A 161 -5.32 3.75 5.32
C PRO A 161 -6.27 4.90 5.68
N ASN A 162 -7.28 5.10 4.85
CA ASN A 162 -8.35 6.05 5.15
C ASN A 162 -9.19 5.52 6.32
N PRO A 163 -9.28 6.25 7.45
CA PRO A 163 -10.01 5.79 8.64
C PRO A 163 -11.53 5.70 8.43
N ASN A 164 -12.07 6.29 7.35
CA ASN A 164 -13.47 6.09 6.98
C ASN A 164 -13.75 4.69 6.40
N ASN A 165 -12.70 3.95 6.01
CA ASN A 165 -12.82 2.64 5.37
C ASN A 165 -12.01 1.54 6.09
N ALA A 166 -11.30 1.88 7.17
CA ALA A 166 -10.36 1.01 7.87
C ALA A 166 -10.42 1.26 9.38
N LEU A 167 -9.92 0.29 10.15
CA LEU A 167 -9.57 0.54 11.55
C LEU A 167 -8.26 1.34 11.60
N SER A 168 -7.84 1.68 12.83
CA SER A 168 -6.51 2.28 13.06
C SER A 168 -5.44 1.23 12.75
N GLU A 169 -4.97 1.25 11.51
CA GLU A 169 -4.06 0.25 10.92
C GLU A 169 -2.89 0.93 10.19
N MET A 170 -1.76 0.23 10.10
CA MET A 170 -0.59 0.67 9.35
C MET A 170 0.07 -0.54 8.74
N TYR A 171 0.60 -0.37 7.54
CA TYR A 171 1.29 -1.43 6.81
C TYR A 171 2.76 -1.05 6.65
N MET A 172 3.65 -2.03 6.69
CA MET A 172 5.05 -1.84 6.34
C MET A 172 5.61 -3.07 5.66
N ASN A 173 6.17 -2.91 4.46
CA ASN A 173 6.96 -3.94 3.82
C ASN A 173 8.35 -3.41 3.50
N CYS A 174 9.37 -4.24 3.67
CA CYS A 174 10.75 -3.86 3.40
C CYS A 174 11.29 -4.57 2.18
N PHE A 175 12.18 -3.90 1.46
CA PHE A 175 12.90 -4.47 0.36
C PHE A 175 14.32 -3.92 0.28
N THR A 176 15.22 -4.72 -0.27
CA THR A 176 16.60 -4.27 -0.53
C THR A 176 16.66 -3.54 -1.85
N ALA A 177 17.36 -2.41 -1.85
CA ALA A 177 17.56 -1.58 -3.02
C ALA A 177 19.03 -1.22 -3.23
N GLU A 178 19.36 -0.94 -4.49
CA GLU A 178 20.61 -0.32 -4.90
C GLU A 178 20.28 1.08 -5.46
N ILE A 179 20.80 2.12 -4.81
CA ILE A 179 20.57 3.49 -5.23
C ILE A 179 21.63 3.90 -6.25
N LYS A 180 21.17 4.18 -7.48
CA LYS A 180 22.00 4.74 -8.56
C LYS A 180 21.96 6.25 -8.49
N SER A 181 23.11 6.84 -8.18
CA SER A 181 23.30 8.28 -8.03
C SER A 181 24.76 8.66 -8.26
N ASN A 182 25.01 9.92 -8.59
CA ASN A 182 26.35 10.52 -8.58
C ASN A 182 26.69 11.18 -7.24
N ILE A 183 25.73 11.27 -6.33
CA ILE A 183 25.92 11.83 -4.99
C ILE A 183 26.58 10.79 -4.08
N LYS A 184 27.65 11.20 -3.42
CA LYS A 184 28.34 10.42 -2.38
C LYS A 184 28.02 10.99 -1.01
N GLY A 185 28.20 10.18 0.03
CA GLY A 185 28.05 10.61 1.42
C GLY A 185 26.89 9.93 2.13
N SER A 186 26.32 10.59 3.12
CA SER A 186 25.29 10.04 4.00
C SER A 186 24.15 11.02 4.21
N ILE A 187 22.94 10.50 4.38
CA ILE A 187 21.79 11.29 4.83
C ILE A 187 22.03 11.70 6.28
N THR A 188 22.01 13.01 6.55
CA THR A 188 22.18 13.57 7.90
C THR A 188 20.89 14.14 8.48
N GLY A 189 19.87 14.34 7.65
CA GLY A 189 18.61 14.92 8.08
C GLY A 189 17.50 14.70 7.06
N GLY A 190 16.29 15.00 7.47
CA GLY A 190 15.06 14.70 6.74
C GLY A 190 13.98 14.24 7.71
N ILE A 191 12.83 13.88 7.14
CA ILE A 191 11.67 13.40 7.90
C ILE A 191 11.96 11.96 8.36
N ARG A 192 11.85 11.68 9.66
CA ARG A 192 12.12 10.34 10.21
C ARG A 192 10.87 9.50 10.21
N LEU A 193 10.97 8.25 9.75
CA LEU A 193 9.83 7.34 9.73
C LEU A 193 9.20 7.17 11.12
N LYS A 194 10.00 7.09 12.18
CA LYS A 194 9.52 6.92 13.56
C LYS A 194 8.51 7.96 14.02
N ASP A 195 8.60 9.18 13.46
CA ASP A 195 7.69 10.28 13.81
C ASP A 195 6.36 10.18 13.02
N HIS A 196 6.29 9.22 12.08
CA HIS A 196 5.21 8.90 11.15
C HIS A 196 4.79 7.41 11.19
N LEU A 197 5.20 6.68 12.23
CA LEU A 197 4.70 5.34 12.55
C LEU A 197 3.44 5.49 13.41
N TRP A 198 2.28 5.49 12.77
CA TRP A 198 0.99 5.77 13.39
C TRP A 198 0.01 4.62 13.18
N ALA A 199 -1.23 4.79 13.66
CA ALA A 199 -2.35 3.89 13.36
C ALA A 199 -2.03 2.41 13.60
N VAL A 200 -1.49 2.10 14.78
CA VAL A 200 -1.33 0.72 15.24
C VAL A 200 -1.90 0.59 16.63
N PRO A 201 -2.33 -0.62 17.04
CA PRO A 201 -2.70 -0.86 18.44
C PRO A 201 -1.64 -0.30 19.40
N GLY A 202 -2.07 0.58 20.32
CA GLY A 202 -1.19 1.22 21.31
C GLY A 202 -0.45 2.49 20.84
N ALA A 203 -0.65 2.96 19.61
CA ALA A 203 -0.28 4.32 19.22
C ALA A 203 -1.14 5.32 20.02
N ARG A 204 -0.57 6.47 20.42
CA ARG A 204 -1.32 7.49 21.19
C ARG A 204 -2.61 7.87 20.45
N ASP A 205 -3.70 8.03 21.19
CA ASP A 205 -4.96 8.51 20.64
C ASP A 205 -4.77 9.84 19.89
N GLY A 206 -5.35 9.94 18.70
CA GLY A 206 -5.40 11.13 17.87
C GLY A 206 -6.29 10.90 16.66
N ASP A 207 -6.48 11.92 15.84
CA ASP A 207 -7.29 11.83 14.64
C ASP A 207 -6.54 11.07 13.53
N ASP A 208 -6.93 9.82 13.28
CA ASP A 208 -6.36 9.00 12.20
C ASP A 208 -6.44 9.70 10.84
N GLU A 209 -7.38 10.64 10.66
CA GLU A 209 -7.49 11.42 9.44
C GLU A 209 -6.29 12.36 9.22
N SER A 210 -5.78 13.03 10.25
CA SER A 210 -4.60 13.91 10.10
C SER A 210 -3.32 13.12 9.87
N ARG A 211 -3.31 11.85 10.29
CA ARG A 211 -2.16 10.93 10.23
C ARG A 211 -2.02 10.24 8.88
N MET A 212 -3.01 10.32 8.01
CA MET A 212 -2.83 9.87 6.63
C MET A 212 -1.66 10.62 5.97
N TYR A 213 -0.77 9.91 5.27
CA TYR A 213 0.37 10.57 4.62
C TYR A 213 -0.08 11.59 3.58
N LYS A 214 -1.23 11.37 2.92
CA LYS A 214 -1.80 12.37 2.00
C LYS A 214 -2.16 13.70 2.67
N ASN A 215 -2.38 13.70 3.99
CA ASN A 215 -2.76 14.87 4.78
C ASN A 215 -1.58 15.45 5.58
N SER A 216 -0.60 14.63 5.96
CA SER A 216 0.51 15.04 6.84
C SER A 216 1.83 15.33 6.11
N LEU A 217 1.98 14.87 4.87
CA LEU A 217 3.22 15.01 4.10
C LEU A 217 2.94 15.51 2.67
N PRO A 218 3.86 16.28 2.07
CA PRO A 218 3.70 16.70 0.69
C PRO A 218 3.88 15.50 -0.26
N HIS A 219 3.08 15.49 -1.32
CA HIS A 219 3.19 14.53 -2.41
C HIS A 219 4.54 14.64 -3.15
N GLY A 220 5.13 13.51 -3.50
CA GLY A 220 6.35 13.41 -4.29
C GLY A 220 7.62 13.38 -3.44
N ALA A 221 8.73 13.79 -4.04
CA ALA A 221 10.06 13.78 -3.42
C ALA A 221 10.10 14.67 -2.17
N LEU A 222 10.57 14.09 -1.05
CA LEU A 222 10.71 14.80 0.22
C LEU A 222 12.13 15.40 0.35
N PRO A 223 12.26 16.55 1.04
CA PRO A 223 13.57 17.15 1.30
C PRO A 223 14.39 16.26 2.24
N ILE A 224 15.61 15.94 1.82
CA ILE A 224 16.63 15.26 2.63
C ILE A 224 17.91 16.09 2.69
N GLN A 225 18.61 16.00 3.81
CA GLN A 225 19.93 16.61 4.00
C GLN A 225 21.01 15.56 3.83
N VAL A 226 22.05 15.88 3.07
CA VAL A 226 23.16 14.96 2.78
C VAL A 226 24.48 15.64 3.11
N SER A 227 25.36 14.93 3.81
CA SER A 227 26.74 15.37 4.07
C SER A 227 27.74 14.60 3.23
N GLY A 228 28.90 15.22 2.94
CA GLY A 228 30.03 14.56 2.28
C GLY A 228 30.02 14.54 0.75
N GLY A 229 29.20 15.35 0.09
CA GLY A 229 28.98 15.26 -1.37
C GLY A 229 29.76 16.26 -2.22
N GLY A 230 30.88 15.84 -2.79
CA GLY A 230 31.53 16.46 -3.96
C GLY A 230 30.86 16.10 -5.30
N GLY A 231 29.55 15.83 -5.30
CA GLY A 231 28.76 15.50 -6.48
C GLY A 231 27.81 16.66 -6.81
N THR A 232 27.76 17.08 -8.06
CA THR A 232 26.78 18.07 -8.51
C THR A 232 25.41 17.41 -8.56
N ILE A 233 24.41 18.02 -7.91
CA ILE A 233 23.01 17.59 -8.07
C ILE A 233 22.68 17.76 -9.56
N PRO A 234 22.34 16.69 -10.29
CA PRO A 234 21.89 16.83 -11.67
C PRO A 234 20.69 17.78 -11.69
N PRO A 235 20.60 18.70 -12.65
CA PRO A 235 19.39 19.52 -12.78
C PRO A 235 18.17 18.60 -12.81
N PRO A 236 17.09 18.94 -12.10
CA PRO A 236 15.89 18.13 -12.11
C PRO A 236 15.49 17.86 -13.57
N PRO A 237 15.07 16.64 -13.92
CA PRO A 237 14.56 16.40 -15.26
C PRO A 237 13.49 17.46 -15.57
N PRO A 238 13.43 17.97 -16.82
CA PRO A 238 12.42 18.93 -17.19
C PRO A 238 11.07 18.37 -16.75
N LYS A 239 10.35 19.10 -15.89
CA LYS A 239 8.95 18.76 -15.62
C LYS A 239 8.30 18.77 -16.99
N THR A 240 8.00 17.60 -17.55
CA THR A 240 7.16 17.52 -18.73
C THR A 240 5.88 18.21 -18.30
N ALA A 241 5.66 19.42 -18.80
CA ALA A 241 4.42 20.11 -18.60
C ALA A 241 3.37 19.18 -19.16
N THR A 242 2.61 18.52 -18.29
CA THR A 242 1.36 17.91 -18.68
C THR A 242 0.54 19.08 -19.19
N THR A 243 0.56 19.26 -20.50
CA THR A 243 -0.37 20.13 -21.18
C THR A 243 -1.71 19.54 -20.80
N VAL A 244 -2.42 20.20 -19.88
CA VAL A 244 -3.81 19.91 -19.61
C VAL A 244 -4.52 20.33 -20.88
N THR A 245 -4.50 19.45 -21.88
CA THR A 245 -5.38 19.55 -23.03
C THR A 245 -6.76 19.43 -22.42
N LYS A 246 -7.44 20.58 -22.33
CA LYS A 246 -8.85 20.68 -21.97
C LYS A 246 -9.58 19.51 -22.62
N ALA A 247 -10.13 18.63 -21.79
CA ALA A 247 -10.88 17.47 -22.26
C ALA A 247 -11.85 17.95 -23.35
N PRO A 248 -11.91 17.26 -24.52
CA PRO A 248 -12.92 17.56 -25.52
C PRO A 248 -14.29 17.56 -24.84
N ALA A 249 -15.10 18.57 -25.15
CA ALA A 249 -16.47 18.62 -24.66
C ALA A 249 -17.15 17.28 -24.96
N HIS A 250 -17.69 16.66 -23.92
CA HIS A 250 -18.48 15.44 -24.02
C HIS A 250 -19.57 15.66 -25.07
N PRO A 251 -19.71 14.82 -26.11
CA PRO A 251 -20.84 14.94 -27.01
C PRO A 251 -22.11 14.74 -26.19
N THR A 252 -23.03 15.69 -26.31
CA THR A 252 -24.37 15.62 -25.74
C THR A 252 -25.01 14.31 -26.17
N ARG A 253 -25.25 13.42 -25.22
CA ARG A 253 -25.94 12.15 -25.44
C ARG A 253 -27.38 12.47 -25.84
N THR A 254 -27.70 12.30 -27.12
CA THR A 254 -29.07 12.27 -27.62
C THR A 254 -29.83 11.15 -26.89
N ALA A 255 -31.02 11.46 -26.39
CA ALA A 255 -31.90 10.50 -25.76
C ALA A 255 -32.22 9.36 -26.73
N VAL A 256 -31.93 8.12 -26.30
CA VAL A 256 -32.34 6.90 -27.00
C VAL A 256 -33.81 6.64 -26.65
N PRO A 257 -34.70 6.40 -27.64
CA PRO A 257 -36.08 6.02 -27.37
C PRO A 257 -36.16 4.68 -26.63
N SER A 258 -37.02 4.61 -25.63
CA SER A 258 -37.34 3.40 -24.89
C SER A 258 -38.13 2.43 -25.78
N ASP A 259 -37.58 1.24 -26.05
CA ASP A 259 -38.31 0.14 -26.70
C ASP A 259 -39.26 -0.57 -25.70
N PRO A 260 -40.36 -1.17 -26.19
CA PRO A 260 -41.43 -1.71 -25.36
C PRO A 260 -41.05 -3.05 -24.72
N THR A 261 -41.51 -3.22 -23.49
CA THR A 261 -41.25 -4.36 -22.61
C THR A 261 -41.91 -5.64 -23.14
N THR A 262 -41.12 -6.67 -23.43
CA THR A 262 -41.63 -8.02 -23.71
C THR A 262 -42.01 -8.74 -22.41
N PRO A 263 -43.14 -9.48 -22.33
CA PRO A 263 -43.53 -10.21 -21.12
C PRO A 263 -42.58 -11.37 -20.82
N VAL A 264 -42.06 -11.42 -19.59
CA VAL A 264 -41.22 -12.53 -19.09
C VAL A 264 -42.12 -13.69 -18.65
N THR A 265 -41.88 -14.87 -19.20
CA THR A 265 -42.53 -16.14 -18.82
C THR A 265 -41.99 -16.62 -17.46
N PRO A 266 -42.84 -17.13 -16.54
CA PRO A 266 -42.38 -17.63 -15.24
C PRO A 266 -41.56 -18.92 -15.38
N SER A 267 -40.35 -18.93 -14.82
CA SER A 267 -39.50 -20.12 -14.73
C SER A 267 -39.92 -21.03 -13.56
N THR A 268 -39.90 -22.34 -13.83
CA THR A 268 -40.26 -23.44 -12.92
C THR A 268 -39.37 -23.50 -11.66
N PRO A 269 -39.90 -23.88 -10.48
CA PRO A 269 -39.11 -24.02 -9.25
C PRO A 269 -38.08 -25.15 -9.37
N ILE A 270 -36.82 -24.86 -9.01
CA ILE A 270 -35.73 -25.84 -8.95
C ILE A 270 -35.72 -26.46 -7.56
N THR A 271 -35.86 -27.79 -7.50
CA THR A 271 -35.77 -28.59 -6.27
C THR A 271 -34.34 -28.58 -5.70
N PRO A 272 -34.14 -28.41 -4.38
CA PRO A 272 -32.80 -28.41 -3.79
C PRO A 272 -32.15 -29.79 -3.84
N SER A 273 -30.98 -29.89 -4.45
CA SER A 273 -30.12 -31.09 -4.41
C SER A 273 -29.30 -31.12 -3.10
N THR A 274 -29.34 -32.26 -2.43
CA THR A 274 -28.63 -32.60 -1.18
C THR A 274 -27.10 -32.40 -1.28
N PRO A 275 -26.42 -31.90 -0.24
CA PRO A 275 -24.96 -31.72 -0.26
C PRO A 275 -24.22 -33.06 -0.14
N SER A 276 -23.27 -33.27 -1.06
CA SER A 276 -22.29 -34.37 -1.00
C SER A 276 -21.26 -34.12 0.12
N LYS A 277 -21.01 -35.14 0.94
CA LYS A 277 -20.02 -35.16 2.01
C LYS A 277 -18.61 -35.23 1.44
N GLY A 278 -17.85 -34.13 1.54
CA GLY A 278 -16.45 -34.08 1.13
C GLY A 278 -15.71 -32.85 1.65
N GLY A 279 -15.86 -32.51 2.93
CA GLY A 279 -15.22 -31.33 3.53
C GLY A 279 -13.78 -31.57 3.97
N LYS A 280 -12.81 -31.00 3.26
CA LYS A 280 -11.51 -30.63 3.85
C LYS A 280 -11.71 -29.36 4.67
N LYS A 281 -11.40 -29.42 5.97
CA LYS A 281 -11.61 -28.34 6.94
C LYS A 281 -10.63 -27.18 6.70
N CYS A 282 -11.11 -26.07 6.13
CA CYS A 282 -10.48 -24.76 6.34
C CYS A 282 -10.65 -24.40 7.83
N HIS A 283 -9.54 -24.38 8.56
CA HIS A 283 -9.54 -23.95 9.96
C HIS A 283 -9.66 -22.43 10.02
N LYS A 284 -10.85 -21.93 10.37
CA LYS A 284 -10.98 -20.59 10.95
C LYS A 284 -10.26 -20.62 12.30
N LYS A 285 -9.13 -19.92 12.41
CA LYS A 285 -8.55 -19.62 13.73
C LYS A 285 -9.40 -18.53 14.40
N PRO A 286 -9.70 -18.66 15.70
CA PRO A 286 -10.29 -17.57 16.47
C PRO A 286 -9.25 -16.47 16.68
N LEU A 287 -9.69 -15.22 16.54
CA LEU A 287 -8.97 -14.05 17.03
C LEU A 287 -8.99 -14.12 18.57
N HIS A 288 -7.81 -14.26 19.16
CA HIS A 288 -7.62 -14.05 20.58
C HIS A 288 -7.12 -12.60 20.77
N TYR A 289 -7.93 -11.81 21.48
CA TYR A 289 -7.50 -10.60 22.16
C TYR A 289 -6.62 -10.95 23.37
#